data_AF-A0A1Q4WZA9-F1
#
_entry.id   AF-A0A1Q4WZA9-F1
#
_cell.length_a   1.000
_cell.length_b   1.000
_cell.length_c   1.000
_cell.angle_alpha   90.00
_cell.angle_beta   90.00
_cell.angle_gamma   90.00
#
_symmetry.space_group_name_H-M   'P 1'
#
loop_
_entity.id
_entity.type
_entity.pdbx_description
1 polymer ?
#
loop_
_entity_poly.entity_id
_entity_poly.type
_entity_poly.pdbx_seq_one_letter_code
_entity_poly.pdbx_strand_id
1 'polypeptide(L)'
;MCGLGGVAALGGSTLPRTTRPLLERMLATVEHRGPDDVNLRLDDTVSLAFTRLSLVGVDSGNQPLSSPDEQVVLIANGEVYNHEELERTLSGFRPRTRSDCEVLIGLYEEHGLDFVDGVRGIFALALHDKRRNRLVLATDPFA
;
A
#
# COMPACT_ATOMS: atom_id res chain seq x y z
N MET A 1 3.77 9.65 11.20
CA MET A 1 2.91 8.60 10.62
C MET A 1 2.47 9.07 9.25
N CYS A 2 2.52 8.25 8.22
CA CYS A 2 2.16 8.60 6.86
C CYS A 2 0.63 8.81 6.68
N GLY A 3 0.21 9.49 5.62
CA GLY A 3 -1.19 9.63 5.23
C GLY A 3 -1.53 8.75 4.02
N LEU A 4 -2.74 8.21 4.00
CA LEU A 4 -3.26 7.35 2.94
C LEU A 4 -4.50 7.99 2.32
N GLY A 5 -4.65 7.88 1.00
CA GLY A 5 -5.85 8.26 0.26
C GLY A 5 -6.09 7.33 -0.91
N GLY A 6 -7.33 7.22 -1.36
CA GLY A 6 -7.67 6.37 -2.49
C GLY A 6 -9.07 6.61 -3.03
N VAL A 7 -9.26 6.32 -4.31
CA VAL A 7 -10.56 6.33 -4.98
C VAL A 7 -10.69 5.03 -5.77
N ALA A 8 -11.83 4.34 -5.60
CA ALA A 8 -12.15 3.13 -6.34
C ALA A 8 -13.45 3.31 -7.13
N ALA A 9 -13.45 2.83 -8.37
CA ALA A 9 -14.64 2.71 -9.18
C ALA A 9 -15.38 1.41 -8.81
N LEU A 10 -16.70 1.49 -8.64
CA LEU A 10 -17.54 0.35 -8.29
C LEU A 10 -18.39 -0.09 -9.48
N GLY A 11 -18.81 -1.35 -9.49
CA GLY A 11 -19.71 -1.86 -10.54
C GLY A 11 -19.04 -2.03 -11.91
N GLY A 12 -17.71 -2.16 -11.97
CA GLY A 12 -16.98 -2.36 -13.22
C GLY A 12 -16.81 -1.10 -14.08
N SER A 13 -17.10 0.09 -13.54
CA SER A 13 -16.80 1.35 -14.21
C SER A 13 -15.31 1.69 -14.11
N THR A 14 -14.89 2.70 -14.87
CA THR A 14 -13.57 3.31 -14.76
C THR A 14 -13.65 4.64 -14.00
N LEU A 15 -12.53 5.03 -13.42
CA LEU A 15 -12.35 6.28 -12.70
C LEU A 15 -12.37 7.47 -13.68
N PRO A 16 -13.02 8.59 -13.32
CA PRO A 16 -13.08 9.76 -14.19
C PRO A 16 -11.72 10.47 -14.26
N ARG A 17 -11.53 11.32 -15.27
CA ARG A 17 -10.33 12.18 -15.40
C ARG A 17 -10.13 13.14 -14.22
N THR A 18 -11.19 13.42 -13.47
CA THR A 18 -11.17 14.25 -12.25
C THR A 18 -10.59 13.56 -11.03
N THR A 19 -10.20 12.28 -11.14
CA THR A 19 -9.63 11.49 -10.03
C THR A 19 -8.34 12.07 -9.48
N ARG A 20 -7.41 12.54 -10.32
CA ARG A 20 -6.16 13.15 -9.86
C ARG A 20 -6.41 14.40 -8.99
N PRO A 21 -7.16 15.43 -9.46
CA PRO A 21 -7.48 16.58 -8.63
C PRO A 21 -8.24 16.23 -7.34
N LEU A 22 -9.04 15.17 -7.36
CA LEU A 22 -9.72 14.69 -6.14
C LEU A 22 -8.71 14.11 -5.15
N LEU A 23 -7.81 13.23 -5.58
CA LEU A 23 -6.77 12.65 -4.72
C LEU A 23 -5.83 13.71 -4.16
N GLU A 24 -5.43 14.70 -4.95
CA GLU A 24 -4.60 15.83 -4.49
C GLU A 24 -5.29 16.60 -3.35
N ARG A 25 -6.60 16.87 -3.48
CA ARG A 25 -7.38 17.49 -2.40
C ARG A 25 -7.51 16.58 -1.18
N MET A 26 -7.68 15.27 -1.37
CA MET A 26 -7.73 14.32 -0.26
C MET A 26 -6.40 14.33 0.51
N LEU A 27 -5.27 14.27 -0.19
CA LEU A 27 -3.95 14.30 0.44
C LEU A 27 -3.67 15.61 1.18
N ALA A 28 -4.09 16.76 0.65
CA ALA A 28 -3.93 18.04 1.34
C ALA A 28 -4.58 18.05 2.74
N THR A 29 -5.65 17.29 2.96
CA THR A 29 -6.28 17.19 4.29
C THR A 29 -5.48 16.37 5.30
N VAL A 30 -4.61 15.47 4.83
CA VAL A 30 -3.78 14.57 5.65
C VAL A 30 -2.28 14.82 5.49
N GLU A 31 -1.90 15.91 4.82
CA GLU A 31 -0.52 16.28 4.53
C GLU A 31 0.32 16.44 5.81
N HIS A 32 -0.27 17.02 6.87
CA HIS A 32 0.35 17.18 8.18
C HIS A 32 0.87 15.86 8.79
N ARG A 33 0.35 14.71 8.34
CA ARG A 33 0.84 13.39 8.77
C ARG A 33 2.20 13.08 8.12
N GLY A 34 2.37 13.40 6.83
CA GLY A 34 3.56 13.08 6.04
C GLY A 34 4.00 14.20 5.10
N PRO A 35 4.66 15.26 5.60
CA PRO A 35 5.02 16.44 4.83
C PRO A 35 6.23 16.24 3.90
N ASP A 36 6.93 15.10 3.97
CA ASP A 36 8.23 14.95 3.30
C ASP A 36 8.10 14.52 1.83
N ASP A 37 7.06 13.76 1.50
CA ASP A 37 6.84 13.27 0.14
C ASP A 37 5.36 13.01 -0.14
N VAL A 38 4.96 13.22 -1.41
CA VAL A 38 3.60 13.03 -1.91
C VAL A 38 3.65 12.21 -3.19
N ASN A 39 3.04 11.02 -3.15
CA ASN A 39 3.04 10.09 -4.27
C ASN A 39 1.62 9.67 -4.63
N LEU A 40 1.36 9.58 -5.94
CA LEU A 40 0.08 9.16 -6.51
C LEU A 40 0.31 7.99 -7.46
N ARG A 41 -0.48 6.92 -7.33
CA ARG A 41 -0.64 5.89 -8.37
C ARG A 41 -2.02 6.02 -8.96
N LEU A 42 -2.07 6.45 -10.21
CA LEU A 42 -3.30 6.47 -10.98
C LEU A 42 -3.46 5.13 -11.72
N ASP A 43 -4.68 4.62 -11.71
CA ASP A 43 -5.10 3.44 -12.46
C ASP A 43 -6.57 3.58 -12.85
N ASP A 44 -7.04 2.71 -13.75
CA ASP A 44 -8.36 2.82 -14.36
C ASP A 44 -9.50 2.53 -13.37
N THR A 45 -9.29 1.64 -12.41
CA THR A 45 -10.35 1.21 -11.47
C THR A 45 -10.05 1.59 -10.02
N VAL A 46 -8.78 1.68 -9.63
CA VAL A 46 -8.37 2.10 -8.29
C VAL A 46 -7.15 3.00 -8.38
N SER A 47 -7.26 4.22 -7.89
CA SER A 47 -6.15 5.15 -7.77
C SER A 47 -5.82 5.40 -6.30
N LEU A 48 -4.54 5.34 -5.95
CA LEU A 48 -4.00 5.39 -4.60
C LEU A 48 -3.11 6.62 -4.42
N ALA A 49 -3.06 7.13 -3.21
CA ALA A 49 -2.36 8.35 -2.85
C ALA A 49 -1.70 8.19 -1.47
N PHE A 50 -0.47 8.68 -1.33
CA PHE A 50 0.35 8.47 -0.14
C PHE A 50 1.11 9.75 0.22
N THR A 51 1.12 10.11 1.51
CA THR A 51 1.99 11.16 2.06
C THR A 51 2.96 10.55 3.07
N ARG A 52 4.26 10.83 2.95
CA ARG A 52 5.31 10.19 3.75
C ARG A 52 5.81 11.09 4.88
N LEU A 53 5.94 10.53 6.08
CA LEU A 53 6.84 11.06 7.11
C LEU A 53 8.07 10.17 7.21
N SER A 54 9.22 10.70 6.85
CA SER A 54 10.50 10.00 6.78
C SER A 54 11.16 9.99 8.16
N LEU A 55 10.73 9.06 9.04
CA LEU A 55 11.35 8.87 10.36
C LEU A 55 12.58 7.95 10.32
N VAL A 56 12.56 6.90 9.48
CA VAL A 56 13.64 5.89 9.31
C VAL A 56 13.75 5.53 7.82
N GLY A 57 14.99 5.37 7.31
CA GLY A 57 15.25 4.87 5.95
C GLY A 57 14.91 5.86 4.82
N VAL A 58 15.56 7.03 4.81
CA VAL A 58 15.27 8.15 3.89
C VAL A 58 15.34 7.75 2.40
N ASP A 59 16.20 6.79 2.04
CA ASP A 59 16.57 6.52 0.64
C ASP A 59 15.90 5.30 -0.03
N SER A 60 15.05 4.54 0.69
CA SER A 60 14.37 3.36 0.13
C SER A 60 13.05 3.07 0.85
N GLY A 61 11.99 2.75 0.09
CA GLY A 61 10.65 2.53 0.64
C GLY A 61 9.63 3.60 0.27
N ASN A 62 9.88 4.36 -0.80
CA ASN A 62 8.86 5.22 -1.38
C ASN A 62 7.65 4.38 -1.79
N GLN A 63 6.49 4.85 -1.38
CA GLN A 63 5.22 4.18 -1.68
C GLN A 63 4.50 4.95 -2.78
N PRO A 64 3.71 4.29 -3.64
CA PRO A 64 3.25 2.90 -3.48
C PRO A 64 4.30 1.83 -3.77
N LEU A 65 4.28 0.76 -2.97
CA LEU A 65 5.04 -0.46 -3.22
C LEU A 65 4.32 -1.27 -4.30
N SER A 66 5.03 -2.13 -5.03
CA SER A 66 4.42 -2.94 -6.10
C SER A 66 5.10 -4.29 -6.26
N SER A 67 4.38 -5.27 -6.83
CA SER A 67 4.93 -6.55 -7.29
C SER A 67 5.87 -6.34 -8.50
N PRO A 68 6.75 -7.31 -8.82
CA PRO A 68 7.65 -7.26 -9.97
C PRO A 68 7.04 -6.81 -11.30
N ASP A 69 5.82 -7.24 -11.56
CA ASP A 69 5.05 -6.97 -12.77
C ASP A 69 4.01 -5.84 -12.61
N GLU A 70 4.09 -5.08 -11.51
CA GLU A 70 3.21 -3.96 -11.15
C GLU A 70 1.72 -4.30 -11.09
N GLN A 71 1.38 -5.59 -10.97
CA GLN A 71 0.00 -6.04 -10.92
C GLN A 71 -0.62 -5.96 -9.53
N VAL A 72 0.20 -6.03 -8.49
CA VAL A 72 -0.20 -5.79 -7.11
C VAL A 72 0.47 -4.51 -6.65
N VAL A 73 -0.31 -3.55 -6.17
CA VAL A 73 0.16 -2.24 -5.68
C VAL A 73 -0.30 -2.06 -4.24
N LEU A 74 0.59 -1.63 -3.35
CA LEU A 74 0.32 -1.47 -1.93
C LEU A 74 0.69 -0.05 -1.46
N ILE A 75 -0.20 0.56 -0.69
CA ILE A 75 0.13 1.64 0.24
C ILE A 75 -0.17 1.19 1.67
N ALA A 76 0.71 1.51 2.60
CA ALA A 76 0.59 1.15 4.01
C ALA A 76 1.17 2.27 4.90
N ASN A 77 0.43 2.63 5.94
CA ASN A 77 0.93 3.45 7.05
C ASN A 77 1.06 2.54 8.26
N GLY A 78 2.28 2.21 8.66
CA GLY A 78 2.52 1.26 9.74
C GLY A 78 3.93 0.71 9.76
N GLU A 79 4.11 -0.30 10.62
CA GLU A 79 5.33 -1.10 10.76
C GLU A 79 4.95 -2.58 10.91
N VAL A 80 5.58 -3.44 10.10
CA VAL A 80 5.50 -4.90 10.19
C VAL A 80 6.73 -5.43 10.94
N TYR A 81 6.57 -5.67 12.24
CA TYR A 81 7.66 -6.02 13.15
C TYR A 81 8.33 -7.35 12.83
N ASN A 82 7.57 -8.32 12.33
CA ASN A 82 8.08 -9.64 11.97
C ASN A 82 8.30 -9.81 10.45
N HIS A 83 8.54 -8.72 9.69
CA HIS A 83 8.73 -8.81 8.23
C HIS A 83 9.84 -9.78 7.84
N GLU A 84 11.00 -9.76 8.52
CA GLU A 84 12.07 -10.71 8.21
C GLU A 84 11.69 -12.18 8.46
N GLU A 85 10.85 -12.45 9.47
CA GLU A 85 10.35 -13.80 9.75
C GLU A 85 9.44 -14.26 8.60
N LEU A 86 8.50 -13.39 8.20
CA LEU A 86 7.54 -13.61 7.12
C LEU A 86 8.23 -13.74 5.75
N GLU A 87 9.26 -12.94 5.47
CA GLU A 87 10.03 -13.05 4.22
C GLU A 87 10.68 -14.43 4.07
N ARG A 88 11.10 -15.07 5.16
CA ARG A 88 11.70 -16.41 5.15
C ARG A 88 10.67 -17.50 4.88
N THR A 89 9.37 -17.25 5.09
CA THR A 89 8.31 -18.24 4.79
C THR A 89 7.88 -18.20 3.33
N LEU A 90 8.11 -17.08 2.64
CA LEU A 90 7.66 -16.87 1.26
C LEU A 90 8.57 -17.55 0.23
N SER A 91 7.98 -18.38 -0.62
CA SER A 91 8.73 -19.09 -1.66
C SER A 91 8.99 -18.19 -2.87
N GLY A 92 10.26 -17.83 -3.10
CA GLY A 92 10.66 -17.07 -4.28
C GLY A 92 10.41 -15.56 -4.19
N PHE A 93 9.90 -15.06 -3.07
CA PHE A 93 9.84 -13.63 -2.78
C PHE A 93 11.25 -13.05 -2.61
N ARG A 94 11.47 -11.90 -3.25
CA ARG A 94 12.72 -11.13 -3.19
C ARG A 94 12.32 -9.67 -2.99
N PRO A 95 12.45 -9.11 -1.77
CA PRO A 95 12.14 -7.71 -1.54
C PRO A 95 13.04 -6.83 -2.43
N ARG A 96 12.45 -5.83 -3.07
CA ARG A 96 13.13 -4.87 -3.96
C ARG A 96 13.43 -3.54 -3.28
N THR A 97 12.83 -3.33 -2.11
CA THR A 97 13.01 -2.18 -1.23
C THR A 97 13.47 -2.67 0.14
N ARG A 98 13.69 -1.73 1.07
CA ARG A 98 13.93 -2.03 2.48
C ARG A 98 12.71 -1.72 3.35
N SER A 99 11.53 -1.58 2.74
CA SER A 99 10.30 -1.37 3.48
C SER A 99 9.85 -2.67 4.09
N ASP A 100 9.66 -2.67 5.41
CA ASP A 100 9.04 -3.77 6.17
C ASP A 100 7.65 -4.14 5.63
N CYS A 101 6.92 -3.19 5.03
CA CYS A 101 5.61 -3.40 4.45
C CYS A 101 5.65 -4.12 3.09
N GLU A 102 6.81 -4.26 2.42
CA GLU A 102 6.86 -4.92 1.10
C GLU A 102 6.52 -6.41 1.18
N VAL A 103 6.82 -7.06 2.31
CA VAL A 103 6.49 -8.47 2.57
C VAL A 103 4.98 -8.75 2.42
N LEU A 104 4.12 -7.75 2.68
CA LEU A 104 2.67 -7.87 2.58
C LEU A 104 2.21 -8.16 1.14
N ILE A 105 2.97 -7.71 0.12
CA ILE A 105 2.70 -8.04 -1.28
C ILE A 105 2.92 -9.54 -1.51
N GLY A 106 4.04 -10.08 -1.04
CA GLY A 106 4.35 -11.50 -1.19
C GLY A 106 3.37 -12.39 -0.43
N LEU A 107 3.01 -12.02 0.81
CA LEU A 107 1.98 -12.72 1.59
C LEU A 107 0.63 -12.70 0.86
N TYR A 108 0.24 -11.58 0.26
CA TYR A 108 -1.01 -11.51 -0.52
C TYR A 108 -0.95 -12.39 -1.76
N GLU A 109 0.17 -12.42 -2.48
CA GLU A 109 0.32 -13.27 -3.66
C GLU A 109 0.26 -14.77 -3.31
N GLU A 110 0.77 -15.19 -2.15
CA GLU A 110 0.79 -16.59 -1.71
C GLU A 110 -0.49 -17.04 -1.00
N HIS A 111 -1.04 -16.19 -0.12
CA HIS A 111 -2.15 -16.54 0.78
C HIS A 111 -3.47 -15.84 0.47
N GLY A 112 -3.49 -14.90 -0.49
CA GLY A 112 -4.71 -14.19 -0.87
C GLY A 112 -5.25 -13.29 0.24
N LEU A 113 -6.52 -13.45 0.63
CA LEU A 113 -7.16 -12.57 1.62
C LEU A 113 -6.73 -12.86 3.06
N ASP A 114 -6.14 -14.03 3.32
CA ASP A 114 -5.67 -14.44 4.65
C ASP A 114 -4.24 -13.93 4.92
N PHE A 115 -3.68 -13.09 4.04
CA PHE A 115 -2.29 -12.64 4.09
C PHE A 115 -1.87 -11.82 5.31
N VAL A 116 -2.84 -11.30 6.06
CA VAL A 116 -2.59 -10.58 7.32
C VAL A 116 -2.50 -11.51 8.51
N ASP A 117 -2.81 -12.80 8.34
CA ASP A 117 -2.70 -13.78 9.41
C ASP A 117 -1.24 -13.96 9.80
N GLY A 118 -0.95 -13.75 11.09
CA GLY A 118 0.41 -13.82 11.61
C GLY A 118 1.27 -12.58 11.38
N VAL A 119 0.74 -11.53 10.74
CA VAL A 119 1.41 -10.23 10.67
C VAL A 119 1.38 -9.57 12.05
N ARG A 120 2.56 -9.28 12.60
CA ARG A 120 2.73 -8.58 13.88
C ARG A 120 3.16 -7.15 13.59
N GLY A 121 2.32 -6.19 13.93
CA GLY A 121 2.57 -4.81 13.58
C GLY A 121 1.44 -3.88 13.98
N ILE A 122 1.63 -2.60 13.73
CA ILE A 122 0.58 -1.59 13.66
C ILE A 122 0.52 -1.12 12.21
N PHE A 123 -0.63 -1.18 11.56
CA PHE A 123 -0.74 -0.78 10.17
C PHE A 123 -2.17 -0.48 9.76
N ALA A 124 -2.29 0.47 8.83
CA ALA A 124 -3.44 0.59 7.93
C ALA A 124 -2.93 0.46 6.50
N LEU A 125 -3.60 -0.30 5.65
CA LEU A 125 -3.15 -0.52 4.27
C LEU A 125 -4.29 -0.51 3.25
N ALA A 126 -3.90 -0.25 2.00
CA ALA A 126 -4.71 -0.46 0.82
C ALA A 126 -3.87 -1.16 -0.25
N LEU A 127 -4.35 -2.31 -0.73
CA LEU A 127 -3.71 -3.12 -1.76
C LEU A 127 -4.64 -3.24 -2.97
N HIS A 128 -4.14 -2.88 -4.15
CA HIS A 128 -4.84 -3.04 -5.42
C HIS A 128 -4.23 -4.20 -6.21
N ASP A 129 -5.00 -5.26 -6.42
CA ASP A 129 -4.69 -6.37 -7.32
C ASP A 129 -5.42 -6.18 -8.65
N LYS A 130 -4.68 -5.77 -9.67
CA LYS A 130 -5.18 -5.48 -11.01
C LYS A 130 -5.61 -6.73 -11.75
N ARG A 131 -4.93 -7.87 -11.53
CA ARG A 131 -5.27 -9.15 -12.18
C ARG A 131 -6.67 -9.59 -11.79
N ARG A 132 -7.07 -9.30 -10.55
CA ARG A 132 -8.38 -9.65 -10.00
C ARG A 132 -9.36 -8.48 -9.94
N ASN A 133 -8.96 -7.30 -10.41
CA ASN A 133 -9.70 -6.04 -10.26
C ASN A 133 -10.24 -5.86 -8.83
N ARG A 134 -9.34 -5.97 -7.84
CA ARG A 134 -9.69 -6.03 -6.42
C ARG A 134 -8.93 -4.99 -5.62
N LEU A 135 -9.66 -4.22 -4.83
CA LEU A 135 -9.11 -3.43 -3.73
C LEU A 135 -9.29 -4.19 -2.42
N VAL A 136 -8.20 -4.39 -1.69
CA VAL A 136 -8.16 -4.96 -0.36
C VAL A 136 -7.76 -3.87 0.62
N LEU A 137 -8.56 -3.68 1.67
CA LEU A 137 -8.27 -2.78 2.77
C LEU A 137 -8.13 -3.62 4.03
N ALA A 138 -7.08 -3.38 4.80
CA ALA A 138 -6.86 -4.06 6.08
C ALA A 138 -6.24 -3.10 7.08
N THR A 139 -6.46 -3.39 8.36
CA THR A 139 -5.88 -2.69 9.49
C THR A 139 -5.45 -3.71 10.53
N ASP A 140 -4.50 -3.35 11.39
CA ASP A 140 -4.08 -4.22 12.49
C ASP A 140 -5.21 -4.47 13.51
N PRO A 141 -5.12 -5.54 14.34
CA PRO A 141 -6.21 -5.96 15.22
C PRO A 141 -6.58 -4.99 16.36
N PHE A 142 -5.78 -3.96 16.62
CA PHE A 142 -5.95 -3.06 17.77
C PHE A 142 -6.38 -1.63 17.37
N ALA A 143 -6.70 -1.41 16.09
CA ALA A 143 -7.10 -0.13 15.52
C ALA A 143 -8.47 0.39 15.96
#